data_AF-A0A060PUU6-F1
#
_entry.id   AF-A0A060PUU6-F1
#
_cell.length_a   1.000
_cell.length_b   1.000
_cell.length_c   1.000
_cell.angle_alpha   90.00
_cell.angle_beta   90.00
_cell.angle_gamma   90.00
#
_symmetry.space_group_name_H-M   'P 1'
#
loop_
_entity.id
_entity.type
_entity.pdbx_description
1 polymer ?
#
loop_
_entity_poly.entity_id
_entity_poly.type
_entity_poly.pdbx_seq_one_letter_code
_entity_poly.pdbx_strand_id
1 'polypeptide(L)'
;MDKDKYTALHWAAKFGYVDIVKALLDKKASINVKNNDGKIPVDLTTNQEIKDLLQSAQKSNNDKLLSAAKDGNIEDVEHLINEGADVNAANKEGDTPLILAIRTCLKSS
;
A
#
# COMPACT_ATOMS: atom_id res chain seq x y z
N MET A 1 -7.80 9.13 13.06
CA MET A 1 -8.11 9.98 11.89
C MET A 1 -8.84 11.21 12.40
N ASP A 2 -8.67 12.35 11.74
CA ASP A 2 -9.45 13.57 12.04
C ASP A 2 -10.90 13.45 11.49
N LYS A 3 -11.76 14.43 11.79
CA LYS A 3 -13.11 14.66 11.25
C LYS A 3 -13.15 14.58 9.73
N ASP A 4 -12.09 15.04 9.07
CA ASP A 4 -11.95 15.00 7.61
C ASP A 4 -11.28 13.72 7.08
N LYS A 5 -11.18 12.68 7.91
CA LYS A 5 -10.48 11.42 7.62
C LYS A 5 -8.99 11.57 7.30
N TYR A 6 -8.39 12.70 7.68
CA TYR A 6 -6.94 12.87 7.60
C TYR A 6 -6.23 11.94 8.59
N THR A 7 -5.20 11.27 8.09
CA THR A 7 -4.24 10.48 8.90
C THR A 7 -3.01 11.33 9.21
N ALA A 8 -2.19 10.87 10.17
CA ALA A 8 -0.89 11.51 10.43
C ALA A 8 -0.03 11.61 9.16
N LEU A 9 -0.12 10.61 8.28
CA LEU A 9 0.60 10.58 7.02
C LEU A 9 0.09 11.61 6.01
N HIS A 10 -1.22 11.89 5.97
CA HIS A 10 -1.75 12.99 5.14
C HIS A 10 -1.16 14.34 5.54
N TRP A 11 -1.11 14.62 6.85
CA TRP A 11 -0.56 15.86 7.35
C TRP A 11 0.95 15.95 7.10
N ALA A 12 1.70 14.88 7.40
CA ALA A 12 3.14 14.83 7.16
C ALA A 12 3.47 15.03 5.67
N ALA A 13 2.72 14.39 4.76
CA ALA A 13 2.90 14.52 3.33
C ALA A 13 2.52 15.93 2.82
N LYS A 14 1.41 16.50 3.31
CA LYS A 14 0.93 17.85 2.96
C LYS A 14 1.91 18.95 3.38
N PHE A 15 2.53 18.83 4.56
CA PHE A 15 3.47 19.82 5.08
C PHE A 15 4.93 19.55 4.70
N GLY A 16 5.23 18.44 4.02
CA GLY A 16 6.59 18.16 3.57
C GLY A 16 7.51 17.59 4.66
N TYR A 17 6.97 17.00 5.73
CA TYR A 17 7.75 16.46 6.84
C TYR A 17 8.32 15.07 6.52
N VAL A 18 9.42 15.04 5.78
CA VAL A 18 10.10 13.82 5.32
C VAL A 18 10.42 12.85 6.45
N ASP A 19 11.02 13.33 7.55
CA ASP A 19 11.41 12.47 8.67
C ASP A 19 10.20 11.82 9.36
N ILE A 20 9.10 12.56 9.45
CA ILE A 20 7.84 12.04 10.00
C ILE A 20 7.23 11.00 9.05
N VAL A 21 7.29 11.24 7.73
CA VAL A 21 6.85 10.26 6.73
C VAL A 21 7.66 8.96 6.87
N LYS A 22 9.00 9.06 6.95
CA LYS A 22 9.88 7.88 7.14
C LYS A 22 9.52 7.11 8.42
N ALA A 23 9.38 7.82 9.55
CA ALA A 23 9.00 7.19 10.82
C ALA A 23 7.61 6.53 10.77
N LEU A 24 6.64 7.13 10.07
CA LEU A 24 5.30 6.54 9.90
C LEU A 24 5.33 5.30 8.99
N LEU A 25 6.14 5.32 7.92
CA LEU A 25 6.35 4.16 7.06
C LEU A 25 7.01 3.00 7.82
N ASP A 26 7.98 3.28 8.68
CA ASP A 26 8.62 2.28 9.55
C ASP A 26 7.64 1.65 10.54
N LYS A 27 6.59 2.40 10.94
CA LYS A 27 5.50 1.89 11.78
C LYS A 27 4.37 1.22 10.98
N LYS A 28 4.58 0.93 9.69
CA LYS A 28 3.58 0.34 8.79
C LYS A 28 2.29 1.15 8.72
N ALA A 29 2.38 2.47 8.75
CA ALA A 29 1.20 3.33 8.59
C ALA A 29 0.54 3.08 7.24
N SER A 30 -0.79 2.96 7.22
CA SER A 30 -1.56 2.78 5.99
C SER A 30 -1.39 4.00 5.06
N ILE A 31 -0.77 3.77 3.92
CA ILE A 31 -0.41 4.80 2.93
C ILE A 31 -1.51 5.10 1.92
N ASN A 32 -2.54 4.26 1.84
CA ASN A 32 -3.61 4.33 0.82
C ASN A 32 -4.96 4.74 1.41
N VAL A 33 -4.95 5.34 2.60
CA VAL A 33 -6.17 5.81 3.27
C VAL A 33 -6.67 7.05 2.55
N LYS A 34 -7.95 7.07 2.16
CA LYS A 34 -8.58 8.23 1.54
C LYS A 34 -9.18 9.16 2.62
N ASN A 35 -8.90 10.45 2.50
CA ASN A 35 -9.59 11.49 3.28
C ASN A 35 -11.03 11.72 2.74
N ASN A 36 -11.77 12.66 3.33
CA ASN A 36 -13.13 13.00 2.86
C ASN A 36 -13.18 13.54 1.43
N ASP A 37 -12.09 14.11 0.92
CA ASP A 37 -11.96 14.56 -0.47
C ASP A 37 -11.60 13.41 -1.44
N GLY A 38 -11.47 12.19 -0.94
CA GLY A 38 -11.05 11.02 -1.73
C GLY A 38 -9.55 10.98 -2.04
N LYS A 39 -8.75 11.88 -1.46
CA LYS A 39 -7.30 11.99 -1.68
C LYS A 39 -6.53 11.09 -0.72
N ILE A 40 -5.44 10.50 -1.21
CA ILE A 40 -4.47 9.76 -0.38
C ILE A 40 -3.29 10.66 -0.01
N PRO A 41 -2.45 10.30 0.99
CA PRO A 41 -1.32 11.13 1.42
C PRO A 41 -0.40 11.59 0.29
N VAL A 42 -0.15 10.73 -0.71
CA VAL A 42 0.70 11.05 -1.87
C VAL A 42 0.07 12.12 -2.78
N ASP A 43 -1.26 12.24 -2.82
CA ASP A 43 -1.96 13.27 -3.61
C ASP A 43 -1.87 14.66 -2.96
N LEU A 44 -1.56 14.71 -1.67
CA LEU A 44 -1.47 15.96 -0.91
C LEU A 44 -0.05 16.54 -0.88
N THR A 45 0.96 15.77 -1.27
CA THR A 45 2.34 16.23 -1.26
C THR A 45 2.74 16.80 -2.62
N THR A 46 3.51 17.88 -2.58
CA THR A 46 4.24 18.40 -3.75
C THR A 46 5.72 18.05 -3.71
N ASN A 47 6.20 17.42 -2.63
CA ASN A 47 7.59 17.06 -2.45
C ASN A 47 7.89 15.73 -3.15
N GLN A 48 8.83 15.75 -4.10
CA GLN A 48 9.21 14.58 -4.87
C GLN A 48 9.80 13.47 -3.98
N GLU A 49 10.58 13.81 -2.95
CA GLU A 49 11.17 12.80 -2.05
C GLU A 49 10.08 12.01 -1.30
N ILE A 50 9.07 12.71 -0.77
CA ILE A 50 7.94 12.06 -0.09
C ILE A 50 7.13 11.22 -1.07
N LYS A 51 6.94 11.73 -2.29
CA LYS A 51 6.24 11.01 -3.34
C LYS A 51 6.93 9.69 -3.68
N ASP A 52 8.25 9.70 -3.84
CA ASP A 52 9.05 8.52 -4.14
C ASP A 52 9.03 7.51 -2.96
N LEU A 53 9.10 8.00 -1.72
CA LEU A 53 8.99 7.16 -0.52
C LEU A 53 7.63 6.47 -0.40
N LEU A 54 6.54 7.21 -0.64
CA LEU A 54 5.19 6.66 -0.57
C LEU A 54 4.93 5.66 -1.72
N GLN A 55 5.37 5.99 -2.93
CA GLN A 55 5.22 5.08 -4.09
C GLN A 55 6.04 3.81 -3.93
N SER A 56 7.27 3.91 -3.43
CA SER A 56 8.11 2.72 -3.17
C SER A 56 7.53 1.85 -2.06
N ALA A 57 7.01 2.46 -0.99
CA ALA A 57 6.27 1.73 0.06
C ALA A 57 5.02 1.02 -0.49
N GLN A 58 4.25 1.68 -1.35
CA GLN A 58 3.06 1.10 -1.99
C GLN A 58 3.42 -0.09 -2.86
N LYS A 59 4.44 0.06 -3.70
CA LYS A 59 4.93 -1.02 -4.53
C LYS A 59 5.40 -2.21 -3.69
N SER A 60 6.12 -1.96 -2.59
CA SER A 60 6.55 -3.02 -1.67
C SER A 60 5.38 -3.79 -1.08
N ASN A 61 4.31 -3.10 -0.66
CA ASN A 61 3.11 -3.76 -0.12
C ASN A 61 2.39 -4.59 -1.18
N ASN A 62 2.30 -4.08 -2.41
CA ASN A 62 1.70 -4.81 -3.53
C ASN A 62 2.54 -6.05 -3.90
N ASP A 63 3.86 -5.94 -3.94
CA ASP A 63 4.77 -7.07 -4.21
C ASP A 63 4.68 -8.14 -3.11
N LYS A 64 4.52 -7.73 -1.84
CA LYS A 64 4.24 -8.64 -0.72
C LYS A 64 2.90 -9.33 -0.87
N LEU A 65 1.85 -8.60 -1.27
CA LEU A 65 0.51 -9.17 -1.49
C LEU A 65 0.53 -10.22 -2.59
N LEU A 66 1.23 -9.93 -3.69
CA LEU A 66 1.44 -10.88 -4.79
C LEU A 66 2.18 -12.14 -4.32
N SER A 67 3.20 -11.97 -3.47
CA SER A 67 3.96 -13.09 -2.90
C SER A 67 3.08 -13.93 -1.95
N ALA A 68 2.36 -13.29 -1.03
CA ALA A 68 1.44 -13.96 -0.11
C ALA A 68 0.33 -14.74 -0.87
N ALA A 69 -0.21 -14.15 -1.93
CA ALA A 69 -1.20 -14.81 -2.78
C ALA A 69 -0.63 -16.00 -3.56
N LYS A 70 0.65 -15.93 -3.97
CA LYS A 70 1.36 -17.04 -4.61
C LYS A 70 1.63 -18.19 -3.63
N ASP A 71 1.95 -17.87 -2.38
CA ASP A 71 2.26 -18.87 -1.36
C ASP A 71 0.98 -19.45 -0.72
N GLY A 72 -0.19 -18.89 -1.02
CA GLY A 72 -1.47 -19.29 -0.43
C GLY A 72 -1.62 -18.84 1.03
N ASN A 73 -0.84 -17.86 1.49
CA ASN A 73 -0.91 -17.35 2.85
C ASN A 73 -2.06 -16.35 3.01
N ILE A 74 -3.24 -16.88 3.35
CA ILE A 74 -4.48 -16.10 3.49
C ILE A 74 -4.36 -15.04 4.60
N GLU A 75 -3.69 -15.34 5.72
CA GLU A 75 -3.53 -14.40 6.84
C GLU A 75 -2.75 -13.15 6.41
N ASP A 76 -1.65 -13.35 5.68
CA ASP A 76 -0.85 -12.24 5.14
C ASP A 76 -1.62 -11.45 4.07
N VAL A 77 -2.39 -12.13 3.22
CA VAL A 77 -3.26 -11.49 2.24
C VAL A 77 -4.28 -10.58 2.92
N GLU A 78 -5.00 -11.08 3.92
CA GLU A 78 -5.98 -10.30 4.68
C GLU A 78 -5.32 -9.13 5.42
N HIS A 79 -4.16 -9.36 6.04
CA HIS A 79 -3.42 -8.31 6.73
C HIS A 79 -3.00 -7.19 5.78
N LEU A 80 -2.43 -7.53 4.62
CA LEU A 80 -1.97 -6.55 3.63
C LEU A 80 -3.13 -5.78 2.98
N ILE A 81 -4.27 -6.42 2.76
CA ILE A 81 -5.49 -5.76 2.29
C ILE A 81 -5.95 -4.72 3.32
N ASN A 82 -5.93 -5.07 4.61
CA ASN A 82 -6.26 -4.14 5.70
C ASN A 82 -5.23 -3.01 5.83
N GLU A 83 -3.95 -3.25 5.53
CA GLU A 83 -2.91 -2.21 5.47
C GLU A 83 -3.05 -1.29 4.24
N GLY A 84 -3.95 -1.62 3.30
CA GLY A 84 -4.27 -0.80 2.13
C GLY A 84 -3.49 -1.16 0.87
N ALA A 85 -2.95 -2.38 0.79
CA ALA A 85 -2.41 -2.93 -0.44
C ALA A 85 -3.49 -2.98 -1.52
N ASP A 86 -3.10 -2.70 -2.76
CA ASP A 86 -4.03 -2.73 -3.88
C ASP A 86 -4.23 -4.18 -4.34
N VAL A 87 -5.43 -4.72 -4.11
CA VAL A 87 -5.83 -6.07 -4.54
C VAL A 87 -5.78 -6.27 -6.04
N ASN A 88 -5.78 -5.19 -6.82
CA ASN A 88 -5.69 -5.22 -8.28
C ASN A 88 -4.29 -4.91 -8.79
N ALA A 89 -3.30 -4.74 -7.91
CA ALA A 89 -1.94 -4.48 -8.34
C ALA A 89 -1.41 -5.65 -9.19
N ALA A 90 -0.96 -5.34 -10.40
CA ALA A 90 -0.35 -6.32 -11.28
C ALA A 90 1.18 -6.26 -11.19
N ASN A 91 1.83 -7.42 -11.22
CA ASN A 91 3.28 -7.50 -11.36
C ASN A 91 3.73 -7.14 -12.79
N LYS A 92 5.03 -7.23 -13.07
CA LYS A 92 5.59 -7.00 -14.42
C LYS A 92 5.07 -7.97 -15.50
N GLU A 93 4.56 -9.13 -15.10
CA GLU A 93 3.99 -10.15 -15.98
C GLU A 93 2.48 -9.92 -16.21
N GLY A 94 1.88 -8.93 -15.55
CA GLY A 94 0.43 -8.67 -15.59
C GLY A 94 -0.38 -9.53 -14.63
N ASP A 95 0.26 -10.34 -13.78
CA ASP A 95 -0.45 -11.18 -12.80
C ASP A 95 -0.91 -10.34 -11.61
N THR A 96 -2.19 -10.46 -11.26
CA THR A 96 -2.78 -9.93 -10.02
C THR A 96 -2.70 -10.98 -8.90
N PRO A 97 -2.90 -10.59 -7.62
CA PRO A 97 -2.95 -11.53 -6.50
C PRO A 97 -3.93 -12.68 -6.76
N LEU A 98 -5.10 -12.38 -7.32
CA LEU A 98 -6.10 -13.40 -7.67
C LEU A 98 -5.59 -14.39 -8.73
N ILE A 99 -4.93 -13.89 -9.79
CA ILE A 99 -4.35 -14.75 -10.85
C ILE A 99 -3.27 -15.65 -10.26
N LEU A 100 -2.40 -15.12 -9.39
CA LEU A 100 -1.34 -15.90 -8.74
C LEU A 100 -1.88 -17.00 -7.84
N ALA A 101 -2.92 -16.72 -7.05
CA ALA A 101 -3.57 -17.71 -6.18
C ALA A 101 -4.21 -18.85 -7.00
N ILE A 102 -4.85 -18.53 -8.12
CA ILE A 102 -5.44 -19.55 -9.02
C ILE A 102 -4.34 -20.38 -9.69
N ARG A 103 -3.31 -19.73 -10.24
CA ARG A 103 -2.21 -20.39 -10.96
C ARG A 103 -1.39 -21.34 -10.08
N THR A 104 -1.26 -21.03 -8.80
CA THR A 104 -0.53 -21.85 -7.84
C THR A 104 -1.35 -23.06 -7.40
N CYS A 105 -2.64 -22.88 -7.11
CA CYS A 105 -3.58 -23.97 -6.83
C CYS A 105 -3.61 -25.03 -7.96
N LEU A 106 -3.58 -24.58 -9.23
CA LEU A 106 -3.54 -25.46 -10.41
C LEU A 106 -2.21 -26.21 -10.60
N LYS A 107 -1.09 -25.71 -10.07
CA LYS A 107 0.24 -26.36 -10.17
C LYS A 107 0.48 -27.39 -9.06
N SER A 108 -0.28 -27.31 -7.97
CA SER A 108 -0.21 -28.23 -6.83
C SER A 108 -1.22 -29.40 -6.91
N SER A 109 -1.89 -29.57 -8.07
CA SER A 109 -2.78 -30.70 -8.39
C SER A 109 -2.10 -31.67 -9.34
#